data_AF-A0A6A6YQC2-F1
#
_entry.id   AF-A0A6A6YQC2-F1
#
_cell.length_a   1.000
_cell.length_b   1.000
_cell.length_c   1.000
_cell.angle_alpha   90.00
_cell.angle_beta   90.00
_cell.angle_gamma   90.00
#
_symmetry.space_group_name_H-M   'P 1'
#
loop_
_entity.id
_entity.type
_entity.pdbx_description
1 polymer ?
#
loop_
_entity_poly.entity_id
_entity_poly.type
_entity_poly.pdbx_seq_one_letter_code
_entity_poly.pdbx_strand_id
1 'polypeptide(L)'
;MSNGSPYLLSLGLSKSLLALVWIAGPLSGTLVQPYVGLKSDNCRIRWGKRRPFIVGGAVATIVSLMVLAWTRELVGGFLSIFGADRESQSVKTCIILWAVLFVYILDFSINVIQAATRAFAVDCAPTHQQEAANAWIMRASGIGNIVGYISGYLNLPKILPWLGNSQFKVLCAIASFTLGATVAISCSTVPERDPSHEDTPDGGDGIIAFFKSLFRSVRKLPPQIRRVCEVQFFAWIGWFPFLFYITTYIGEIYVEPFFEANPNMTPDEVDATWEKATRVGTFALLIFALTTFTSSVFLPFIIPPTFKPPPPPSTTPLTPTTPVGSLSASGYFTPKKPASARVSLFIRLCSALTSAIQIPSLTLRRAWLLSHLMFAACMWLTFLVRSTTAGTILVALVGVPWALTCWAPFALISSEISKRDAIRRGLLHTGTHEAALVAAGEDEAGAEGADQAGVVLGIHNVAIAAPQVIATLVSSAIFRVLQKPRGAPGDNSVAWVLRFGGCCAVVAAWLTLRVKEEKEMLEDVERVARVDRRLD
;
A
#
# COMPACT_ATOMS: atom_id res chain seq x y z
N MET A 1 -5.82 -8.66 9.92
CA MET A 1 -4.67 -9.60 9.94
C MET A 1 -4.33 -10.10 11.35
N SER A 2 -4.23 -9.24 12.37
CA SER A 2 -3.88 -9.64 13.75
C SER A 2 -4.73 -10.77 14.34
N ASN A 3 -6.04 -10.79 14.07
CA ASN A 3 -6.96 -11.83 14.56
C ASN A 3 -7.24 -12.95 13.54
N GLY A 4 -6.74 -12.83 12.30
CA GLY A 4 -6.99 -13.81 11.24
C GLY A 4 -6.15 -15.08 11.42
N SER A 5 -4.85 -14.93 11.69
CA SER A 5 -3.95 -16.07 11.92
C SER A 5 -4.38 -16.92 13.13
N PRO A 6 -4.68 -16.36 14.32
CA PRO A 6 -5.18 -17.14 15.46
C PRO A 6 -6.49 -17.85 15.16
N TYR A 7 -7.41 -17.21 14.43
CA TYR A 7 -8.69 -17.81 14.05
C TYR A 7 -8.49 -19.02 13.13
N LEU A 8 -7.67 -18.90 12.08
CA LEU A 8 -7.40 -20.01 11.16
C LEU A 8 -6.72 -21.19 11.88
N LEU A 9 -5.75 -20.92 12.75
CA LEU A 9 -5.14 -21.96 13.59
C LEU A 9 -6.16 -22.64 14.50
N SER A 10 -7.10 -21.88 15.07
CA SER A 10 -8.17 -22.44 15.91
C SER A 10 -9.08 -23.40 15.13
N LEU A 11 -9.21 -23.24 13.80
CA LEU A 11 -9.97 -24.14 12.94
C LEU A 11 -9.26 -25.47 12.66
N GLY A 12 -7.99 -25.61 13.09
CA GLY A 12 -7.18 -26.80 12.86
C GLY A 12 -6.20 -26.69 11.69
N LEU A 13 -6.01 -25.49 11.11
CA LEU A 13 -4.96 -25.28 10.10
C LEU A 13 -3.57 -25.44 10.72
N SER A 14 -2.68 -26.12 10.00
CA SER A 14 -1.25 -26.11 10.33
C SER A 14 -0.62 -24.74 10.00
N LYS A 15 0.48 -24.41 10.68
CA LYS A 15 1.26 -23.19 10.40
C LYS A 15 1.76 -23.13 8.95
N SER A 16 2.08 -24.28 8.33
CA SER A 16 2.52 -24.36 6.93
C SER A 16 1.39 -24.04 5.95
N LEU A 17 0.18 -24.55 6.21
CA LEU A 17 -0.98 -24.28 5.38
C LEU A 17 -1.47 -22.84 5.55
N LEU A 18 -1.29 -22.25 6.74
CA LEU A 18 -1.51 -20.83 6.98
C LEU A 18 -0.61 -19.95 6.08
N ALA A 19 0.66 -20.31 5.88
CA ALA A 19 1.55 -19.59 4.97
C ALA A 19 1.06 -19.65 3.51
N LEU A 20 0.50 -20.78 3.07
CA LEU A 20 -0.12 -20.91 1.75
C LEU A 20 -1.34 -19.99 1.61
N VAL A 21 -2.17 -19.88 2.65
CA VAL A 21 -3.31 -18.95 2.67
C VAL A 21 -2.86 -17.51 2.45
N TRP A 22 -1.73 -17.12 3.04
CA TRP A 22 -1.20 -15.76 2.90
C TRP A 22 -0.58 -15.46 1.53
N ILE A 23 -0.35 -16.47 0.68
CA ILE A 23 0.03 -16.25 -0.73
C ILE A 23 -1.11 -15.59 -1.53
N ALA A 24 -2.35 -15.66 -1.04
CA ALA A 24 -3.49 -14.98 -1.65
C ALA A 24 -3.24 -13.47 -1.83
N GLY A 25 -2.68 -12.79 -0.83
CA GLY A 25 -2.36 -11.35 -0.85
C GLY A 25 -1.41 -10.94 -2.00
N PRO A 26 -0.21 -11.54 -2.08
CA PRO A 26 0.70 -11.34 -3.20
C PRO A 26 0.07 -11.66 -4.56
N LEU A 27 -0.67 -12.76 -4.65
CA LEU A 27 -1.29 -13.22 -5.89
C LEU A 27 -2.38 -12.26 -6.36
N SER A 28 -3.18 -11.74 -5.44
CA SER A 28 -4.24 -10.77 -5.74
C SER A 28 -3.68 -9.41 -6.10
N GLY A 29 -2.65 -8.94 -5.40
CA GLY A 29 -1.96 -7.69 -5.72
C GLY A 29 -1.34 -7.70 -7.12
N THR A 30 -0.73 -8.82 -7.51
CA THR A 30 -0.09 -8.97 -8.84
C THR A 30 -1.08 -9.16 -9.98
N LEU A 31 -2.17 -9.90 -9.78
CA LEU A 31 -3.09 -10.29 -10.87
C LEU A 31 -4.43 -9.54 -10.84
N VAL A 32 -5.04 -9.43 -9.67
CA VAL A 32 -6.40 -8.89 -9.51
C VAL A 32 -6.41 -7.37 -9.68
N GLN A 33 -5.46 -6.64 -9.08
CA GLN A 33 -5.44 -5.17 -9.20
C GLN A 33 -5.31 -4.69 -10.66
N PRO A 34 -4.36 -5.21 -11.48
CA PRO A 34 -4.25 -4.80 -12.89
C PRO A 34 -5.48 -5.22 -13.71
N TYR A 35 -6.02 -6.42 -13.47
CA TYR A 35 -7.21 -6.92 -14.16
C TYR A 35 -8.45 -6.06 -13.86
N VAL A 36 -8.67 -5.72 -12.59
CA VAL A 36 -9.78 -4.84 -12.17
C VAL A 36 -9.58 -3.45 -12.76
N GLY A 37 -8.34 -2.94 -12.81
CA GLY A 37 -8.02 -1.68 -13.49
C GLY A 37 -8.53 -1.68 -14.93
N LEU A 38 -8.10 -2.65 -15.74
CA LEU A 38 -8.52 -2.79 -17.14
C LEU A 38 -10.04 -2.98 -17.29
N LYS A 39 -10.63 -3.88 -16.49
CA LYS A 39 -12.07 -4.17 -16.61
C LYS A 39 -12.93 -2.99 -16.16
N SER A 40 -12.47 -2.27 -15.14
CA SER A 40 -13.09 -1.01 -14.73
C SER A 40 -12.88 0.07 -15.77
N ASP A 41 -11.72 0.09 -16.45
CA ASP A 41 -11.45 1.04 -17.51
C ASP A 41 -12.41 0.92 -18.71
N ASN A 42 -12.77 -0.32 -19.01
CA ASN A 42 -13.69 -0.66 -20.10
C ASN A 42 -15.16 -0.69 -19.65
N CYS A 43 -15.47 -0.34 -18.40
CA CYS A 43 -16.85 -0.33 -17.91
C CYS A 43 -17.60 0.90 -18.42
N ARG A 44 -18.83 0.69 -18.91
CA ARG A 44 -19.71 1.72 -19.49
C ARG A 44 -21.11 1.72 -18.88
N ILE A 45 -21.21 1.34 -17.60
CA ILE A 45 -22.48 1.33 -16.88
C ILE A 45 -22.85 2.78 -16.52
N ARG A 46 -24.14 3.14 -16.66
CA ARG A 46 -24.68 4.48 -16.34
C ARG A 46 -24.44 4.94 -14.89
N TRP A 47 -24.18 3.99 -13.99
CA TRP A 47 -23.87 4.26 -12.59
C TRP A 47 -22.46 4.81 -12.39
N GLY A 48 -21.59 4.74 -13.39
CA GLY A 48 -20.18 5.10 -13.33
C GLY A 48 -19.27 3.97 -13.75
N LYS A 49 -18.03 4.33 -14.05
CA LYS A 49 -16.96 3.44 -14.52
C LYS A 49 -16.32 2.65 -13.37
N ARG A 50 -16.19 3.26 -12.19
CA ARG A 50 -15.54 2.71 -10.99
C ARG A 50 -16.52 2.17 -9.95
N ARG A 51 -17.67 2.84 -9.75
CA ARG A 51 -18.68 2.49 -8.74
C ARG A 51 -19.12 1.01 -8.74
N PRO A 52 -19.39 0.34 -9.88
CA PRO A 52 -19.77 -1.08 -9.88
C PRO A 52 -18.72 -2.00 -9.24
N PHE A 53 -17.43 -1.68 -9.42
CA PHE A 53 -16.34 -2.46 -8.84
C PHE A 53 -16.16 -2.18 -7.35
N ILE A 54 -16.36 -0.93 -6.91
CA ILE A 54 -16.34 -0.56 -5.50
C ILE A 54 -17.49 -1.27 -4.76
N VAL A 55 -18.72 -1.17 -5.27
CA VAL A 55 -19.90 -1.79 -4.65
C VAL A 55 -19.83 -3.31 -4.72
N GLY A 56 -19.48 -3.88 -5.88
CA GLY A 56 -19.32 -5.33 -6.04
C GLY A 56 -18.24 -5.91 -5.11
N GLY A 57 -17.08 -5.25 -5.04
CA GLY A 57 -16.01 -5.62 -4.11
C GLY A 57 -16.44 -5.49 -2.65
N ALA A 58 -17.19 -4.43 -2.29
CA ALA A 58 -17.69 -4.22 -0.93
C ALA A 58 -18.68 -5.30 -0.51
N VAL A 59 -19.64 -5.64 -1.37
CA VAL A 59 -20.59 -6.74 -1.12
C VAL A 59 -19.84 -8.07 -0.97
N ALA A 60 -18.90 -8.38 -1.87
CA ALA A 60 -18.12 -9.61 -1.78
C ALA A 60 -17.27 -9.66 -0.50
N THR A 61 -16.70 -8.53 -0.06
CA THR A 61 -15.95 -8.42 1.20
C THR A 61 -16.85 -8.63 2.42
N ILE A 62 -18.02 -7.98 2.45
CA ILE A 62 -19.00 -8.12 3.54
C ILE A 62 -19.48 -9.57 3.65
N VAL A 63 -19.88 -10.17 2.52
CA VAL A 63 -20.32 -11.58 2.48
C VAL A 63 -19.18 -12.48 2.96
N SER A 64 -17.96 -12.27 2.49
CA SER A 64 -16.82 -13.10 2.89
C SER A 64 -16.48 -12.99 4.37
N LEU A 65 -16.51 -11.77 4.94
CA LEU A 65 -16.32 -11.57 6.38
C LEU A 65 -17.40 -12.26 7.22
N MET A 66 -18.66 -12.18 6.79
CA MET A 66 -19.78 -12.83 7.49
C MET A 66 -19.70 -14.35 7.38
N VAL A 67 -19.41 -14.90 6.21
CA VAL A 67 -19.23 -16.35 6.06
C VAL A 67 -18.05 -16.84 6.90
N LEU A 68 -16.93 -16.11 6.92
CA LEU A 68 -15.77 -16.45 7.76
C LEU A 68 -16.10 -16.43 9.24
N ALA A 69 -16.78 -15.39 9.72
CA ALA A 69 -17.12 -15.25 11.14
C ALA A 69 -17.99 -16.40 11.66
N TRP A 70 -18.86 -16.98 10.84
CA TRP A 70 -19.74 -18.10 11.19
C TRP A 70 -19.41 -19.40 10.43
N THR A 71 -18.18 -19.61 9.96
CA THR A 71 -17.84 -20.76 9.11
C THR A 71 -18.13 -22.10 9.78
N ARG A 72 -17.82 -22.24 11.08
CA ARG A 72 -18.07 -23.51 11.82
C ARG A 72 -19.56 -23.81 11.89
N GLU A 73 -20.37 -22.81 12.18
CA GLU A 73 -21.81 -22.93 12.33
C GLU A 73 -22.51 -23.17 10.99
N LEU A 74 -22.07 -22.47 9.93
CA LEU A 74 -22.64 -22.61 8.59
C LEU A 74 -22.33 -23.97 7.99
N VAL A 75 -21.05 -24.36 7.94
CA VAL A 75 -20.62 -25.61 7.31
C VAL A 75 -20.99 -26.81 8.18
N GLY A 76 -20.75 -26.72 9.50
CA GLY A 76 -21.12 -27.78 10.44
C GLY A 76 -22.63 -27.92 10.62
N GLY A 77 -23.40 -26.83 10.51
CA GLY A 77 -24.85 -26.86 10.48
C GLY A 77 -25.39 -27.49 9.20
N PHE A 78 -24.89 -27.06 8.04
CA PHE A 78 -25.30 -27.59 6.74
C PHE A 78 -24.99 -29.08 6.60
N LEU A 79 -23.77 -29.52 6.92
CA LEU A 79 -23.39 -30.95 6.82
C LEU A 79 -24.12 -31.82 7.84
N SER A 80 -24.47 -31.27 9.00
CA SER A 80 -25.29 -31.97 10.00
C SER A 80 -26.71 -32.26 9.51
N ILE A 81 -27.26 -31.47 8.58
CA ILE A 81 -28.56 -31.76 7.94
C ILE A 81 -28.49 -33.03 7.08
N PHE A 82 -27.31 -33.34 6.53
CA PHE A 82 -27.07 -34.55 5.74
C PHE A 82 -26.62 -35.76 6.57
N GLY A 83 -26.75 -35.69 7.90
CA GLY A 83 -26.40 -36.78 8.81
C GLY A 83 -24.90 -36.94 9.06
N ALA A 84 -24.07 -35.97 8.68
CA ALA A 84 -22.65 -35.98 9.02
C ALA A 84 -22.43 -35.58 10.49
N ASP A 85 -21.68 -36.40 11.23
CA ASP A 85 -21.29 -36.07 12.61
C ASP A 85 -20.37 -34.84 12.64
N ARG A 86 -20.68 -33.88 13.52
CA ARG A 86 -19.93 -32.61 13.66
C ARG A 86 -18.48 -32.82 14.12
N GLU A 87 -18.19 -33.93 14.76
CA GLU A 87 -16.85 -34.31 15.24
C GLU A 87 -16.03 -35.02 14.15
N SER A 88 -16.67 -35.48 13.07
CA SER A 88 -16.02 -36.24 12.00
C SER A 88 -14.88 -35.46 11.34
N GLN A 89 -13.78 -36.16 11.06
CA GLN A 89 -12.60 -35.55 10.45
C GLN A 89 -12.89 -34.98 9.04
N SER A 90 -13.87 -35.55 8.34
CA SER A 90 -14.35 -35.04 7.05
C SER A 90 -15.00 -33.66 7.20
N VAL A 91 -15.81 -33.44 8.25
CA VAL A 91 -16.48 -32.15 8.50
C VAL A 91 -15.46 -31.09 8.88
N LYS A 92 -14.48 -31.42 9.73
CA LYS A 92 -13.37 -30.51 10.08
C LYS A 92 -12.56 -30.11 8.84
N THR A 93 -12.29 -31.05 7.94
CA THR A 93 -11.61 -30.78 6.66
C THR A 93 -12.44 -29.86 5.77
N CYS A 94 -13.75 -30.10 5.63
CA CYS A 94 -14.64 -29.21 4.87
C CYS A 94 -14.70 -27.79 5.45
N ILE A 95 -14.75 -27.63 6.77
CA ILE A 95 -14.69 -26.32 7.45
C ILE A 95 -13.41 -25.58 7.08
N ILE A 96 -12.27 -26.27 7.10
CA ILE A 96 -10.97 -25.68 6.76
C ILE A 96 -10.95 -25.26 5.28
N LEU A 97 -11.34 -26.14 4.36
CA LEU A 97 -11.36 -25.83 2.92
C LEU A 97 -12.27 -24.63 2.60
N TRP A 98 -13.43 -24.57 3.24
CA TRP A 98 -14.37 -23.46 3.11
C TRP A 98 -13.79 -22.16 3.65
N ALA A 99 -13.15 -22.19 4.83
CA ALA A 99 -12.49 -21.02 5.41
C ALA A 99 -11.37 -20.52 4.49
N VAL A 100 -10.52 -21.42 3.96
CA VAL A 100 -9.44 -21.06 3.03
C VAL A 100 -10.00 -20.40 1.77
N LEU A 101 -11.02 -20.98 1.15
CA LEU A 101 -11.67 -20.40 -0.04
C LEU A 101 -12.16 -18.97 0.23
N PHE A 102 -12.86 -18.75 1.34
CA PHE A 102 -13.39 -17.43 1.67
C PHE A 102 -12.32 -16.43 2.09
N VAL A 103 -11.17 -16.87 2.63
CA VAL A 103 -10.02 -15.98 2.83
C VAL A 103 -9.46 -15.51 1.48
N TYR A 104 -9.38 -16.38 0.47
CA TYR A 104 -8.97 -15.98 -0.88
C TYR A 104 -9.97 -14.98 -1.50
N ILE A 105 -11.27 -15.26 -1.41
CA ILE A 105 -12.30 -14.36 -1.93
C ILE A 105 -12.26 -13.02 -1.19
N LEU A 106 -12.09 -13.03 0.14
CA LEU A 106 -11.94 -11.83 0.94
C LEU A 106 -10.76 -10.98 0.47
N ASP A 107 -9.59 -11.59 0.31
CA ASP A 107 -8.38 -10.90 -0.09
C ASP A 107 -8.50 -10.31 -1.52
N PHE A 108 -9.06 -11.08 -2.45
CA PHE A 108 -9.30 -10.61 -3.82
C PHE A 108 -10.28 -9.43 -3.83
N SER A 109 -11.34 -9.50 -3.02
CA SER A 109 -12.36 -8.46 -2.91
C SER A 109 -11.80 -7.18 -2.30
N ILE A 110 -10.97 -7.28 -1.26
CA ILE A 110 -10.29 -6.12 -0.65
C ILE A 110 -9.40 -5.43 -1.70
N ASN A 111 -8.64 -6.21 -2.48
CA ASN A 111 -7.78 -5.66 -3.53
C ASN A 111 -8.58 -4.97 -4.65
N VAL A 112 -9.74 -5.51 -5.02
CA VAL A 112 -10.68 -4.86 -5.97
C VAL A 112 -11.12 -3.50 -5.43
N ILE A 113 -11.60 -3.43 -4.18
CA ILE A 113 -12.05 -2.17 -3.57
C ILE A 113 -10.88 -1.18 -3.49
N GLN A 114 -9.72 -1.60 -3.00
CA GLN A 114 -8.57 -0.71 -2.85
C GLN A 114 -8.12 -0.10 -4.18
N ALA A 115 -8.04 -0.91 -5.24
CA ALA A 115 -7.70 -0.43 -6.57
C ALA A 115 -8.77 0.52 -7.11
N ALA A 116 -10.06 0.13 -7.03
CA ALA A 116 -11.16 0.91 -7.55
C ALA A 116 -11.37 2.24 -6.80
N THR A 117 -11.27 2.25 -5.48
CA THR A 117 -11.39 3.48 -4.67
C THR A 117 -10.24 4.44 -4.92
N ARG A 118 -9.01 3.95 -5.10
CA ARG A 118 -7.85 4.80 -5.44
C ARG A 118 -8.04 5.45 -6.81
N ALA A 119 -8.45 4.69 -7.81
CA ALA A 119 -8.74 5.22 -9.15
C ALA A 119 -9.91 6.21 -9.10
N PHE A 120 -10.99 5.88 -8.39
CA PHE A 120 -12.16 6.73 -8.23
C PHE A 120 -11.82 8.10 -7.64
N ALA A 121 -10.96 8.17 -6.63
CA ALA A 121 -10.58 9.43 -6.03
C ALA A 121 -9.75 10.33 -6.98
N VAL A 122 -8.87 9.73 -7.79
CA VAL A 122 -8.06 10.47 -8.78
C VAL A 122 -8.93 10.94 -9.95
N ASP A 123 -9.88 10.09 -10.39
CA ASP A 123 -10.77 10.37 -11.51
C ASP A 123 -11.81 11.46 -11.17
N CYS A 124 -12.29 11.52 -9.91
CA CYS A 124 -13.25 12.54 -9.47
C CYS A 124 -12.60 13.85 -9.00
N ALA A 125 -11.33 13.84 -8.60
CA ALA A 125 -10.64 15.03 -8.13
C ALA A 125 -10.13 15.89 -9.30
N PRO A 126 -10.39 17.21 -9.32
CA PRO A 126 -9.74 18.12 -10.25
C PRO A 126 -8.21 18.02 -10.15
N THR A 127 -7.50 18.16 -11.27
CA THR A 127 -6.04 17.99 -11.35
C THR A 127 -5.27 18.79 -10.31
N HIS A 128 -5.68 20.03 -10.03
CA HIS A 128 -5.07 20.89 -8.99
C HIS A 128 -5.33 20.44 -7.54
N GLN A 129 -6.27 19.52 -7.31
CA GLN A 129 -6.63 18.97 -5.99
C GLN A 129 -6.24 17.51 -5.83
N GLN A 130 -5.69 16.85 -6.85
CA GLN A 130 -5.34 15.42 -6.81
C GLN A 130 -4.35 15.09 -5.69
N GLU A 131 -3.36 15.95 -5.45
CA GLU A 131 -2.43 15.78 -4.33
C GLU A 131 -3.14 15.84 -2.97
N ALA A 132 -4.07 16.79 -2.81
CA ALA A 132 -4.86 16.93 -1.58
C ALA A 132 -5.82 15.74 -1.39
N ALA A 133 -6.45 15.26 -2.47
CA ALA A 133 -7.31 14.08 -2.45
C ALA A 133 -6.51 12.83 -2.03
N ASN A 134 -5.35 12.60 -2.64
CA ASN A 134 -4.44 11.51 -2.26
C ASN A 134 -4.00 11.62 -0.78
N ALA A 135 -3.71 12.82 -0.29
CA ALA A 135 -3.38 13.02 1.12
C ALA A 135 -4.54 12.67 2.06
N TRP A 136 -5.78 13.01 1.71
CA TRP A 136 -6.96 12.65 2.50
C TRP A 136 -7.25 11.15 2.50
N ILE A 137 -7.04 10.44 1.37
CA ILE A 137 -7.13 8.98 1.31
C ILE A 137 -6.16 8.35 2.30
N MET A 138 -4.91 8.80 2.32
CA MET A 138 -3.87 8.29 3.23
C MET A 138 -4.24 8.56 4.70
N ARG A 139 -4.75 9.75 5.02
CA ARG A 139 -5.21 10.08 6.38
C ARG A 139 -6.39 9.24 6.82
N ALA A 140 -7.38 9.05 5.95
CA ALA A 140 -8.56 8.22 6.22
C ALA A 140 -8.16 6.76 6.47
N SER A 141 -7.21 6.23 5.69
CA SER A 141 -6.62 4.91 5.92
C SER A 141 -5.91 4.81 7.28
N GLY A 142 -5.16 5.86 7.66
CA GLY A 142 -4.52 5.95 8.98
C GLY A 142 -5.51 5.94 10.15
N ILE A 143 -6.61 6.70 10.06
CA ILE A 143 -7.71 6.68 11.04
C ILE A 143 -8.32 5.28 11.13
N GLY A 144 -8.58 4.64 9.98
CA GLY A 144 -9.08 3.27 9.92
C GLY A 144 -8.18 2.26 10.64
N ASN A 145 -6.86 2.37 10.46
CA ASN A 145 -5.89 1.52 11.16
C ASN A 145 -5.93 1.72 12.67
N ILE A 146 -5.98 2.97 13.15
CA ILE A 146 -6.05 3.28 14.59
C ILE A 146 -7.33 2.68 15.18
N VAL A 147 -8.49 2.93 14.57
CA VAL A 147 -9.77 2.38 15.03
C VAL A 147 -9.74 0.85 15.02
N GLY A 148 -9.20 0.24 13.95
CA GLY A 148 -9.08 -1.22 13.83
C GLY A 148 -8.21 -1.84 14.93
N TYR A 149 -7.09 -1.22 15.28
CA TYR A 149 -6.22 -1.72 16.36
C TYR A 149 -6.81 -1.48 17.76
N ILE A 150 -7.51 -0.36 17.99
CA ILE A 150 -8.28 -0.15 19.23
C ILE A 150 -9.34 -1.25 19.38
N SER A 151 -10.13 -1.49 18.34
CA SER A 151 -11.13 -2.56 18.32
C SER A 151 -10.51 -3.95 18.54
N GLY A 152 -9.31 -4.20 18.00
CA GLY A 152 -8.57 -5.44 18.23
C GLY A 152 -7.96 -5.57 19.64
N TYR A 153 -7.66 -4.47 20.31
CA TYR A 153 -7.11 -4.46 21.67
C TYR A 153 -8.20 -4.67 22.73
N LEU A 154 -9.39 -4.10 22.51
CA LEU A 154 -10.50 -4.22 23.44
C LEU A 154 -11.15 -5.60 23.39
N ASN A 155 -11.62 -6.08 24.54
CA ASN A 155 -12.42 -7.30 24.65
C ASN A 155 -13.85 -7.06 24.19
N LEU A 156 -14.04 -6.94 22.88
CA LEU A 156 -15.32 -6.62 22.25
C LEU A 156 -16.49 -7.56 22.62
N PRO A 157 -16.30 -8.89 22.80
CA PRO A 157 -17.42 -9.76 23.21
C PRO A 157 -18.02 -9.40 24.57
N LYS A 158 -17.24 -8.76 25.48
CA LYS A 158 -17.74 -8.28 26.76
C LYS A 158 -18.50 -6.95 26.65
N ILE A 159 -18.15 -6.14 25.66
CA ILE A 159 -18.71 -4.79 25.45
C ILE A 159 -19.96 -4.85 24.58
N LEU A 160 -19.95 -5.69 23.54
CA LEU A 160 -21.01 -5.84 22.54
C LEU A 160 -21.43 -7.31 22.42
N PRO A 161 -22.03 -7.90 23.47
CA PRO A 161 -22.39 -9.32 23.47
C PRO A 161 -23.44 -9.68 22.40
N TRP A 162 -24.25 -8.73 21.95
CA TRP A 162 -25.28 -8.98 20.92
C TRP A 162 -24.69 -9.18 19.51
N LEU A 163 -23.46 -8.72 19.24
CA LEU A 163 -22.85 -8.79 17.90
C LEU A 163 -22.17 -10.14 17.64
N GLY A 164 -21.81 -10.88 18.70
CA GLY A 164 -21.20 -12.19 18.59
C GLY A 164 -20.45 -12.65 19.84
N ASN A 165 -20.32 -13.96 19.96
CA ASN A 165 -19.71 -14.60 21.13
C ASN A 165 -18.17 -14.64 21.10
N SER A 166 -17.56 -14.32 19.96
CA SER A 166 -16.10 -14.33 19.79
C SER A 166 -15.58 -13.00 19.27
N GLN A 167 -14.35 -12.66 19.63
CA GLN A 167 -13.72 -11.40 19.23
C GLN A 167 -13.67 -11.24 17.70
N PHE A 168 -13.37 -12.33 17.00
CA PHE A 168 -13.36 -12.36 15.54
C PHE A 168 -14.74 -12.06 14.92
N LYS A 169 -15.83 -12.62 15.46
CA LYS A 169 -17.21 -12.36 14.99
C LYS A 169 -17.58 -10.89 15.12
N VAL A 170 -17.35 -10.31 16.30
CA VAL A 170 -17.68 -8.90 16.57
C VAL A 170 -16.84 -7.98 15.66
N LEU A 171 -15.55 -8.26 15.47
CA LEU A 171 -14.69 -7.51 14.55
C LEU A 171 -15.19 -7.57 13.10
N CYS A 172 -15.57 -8.75 12.62
CA CYS A 172 -16.10 -8.90 11.26
C CYS A 172 -17.41 -8.13 11.08
N ALA A 173 -18.31 -8.16 12.06
CA ALA A 173 -19.57 -7.44 12.00
C ALA A 173 -19.38 -5.91 12.00
N ILE A 174 -18.51 -5.38 12.86
CA ILE A 174 -18.15 -3.95 12.86
C ILE A 174 -17.52 -3.57 11.52
N ALA A 175 -16.54 -4.34 11.03
CA ALA A 175 -15.87 -4.07 9.77
C ALA A 175 -16.85 -4.06 8.58
N SER A 176 -17.78 -5.02 8.51
CA SER A 176 -18.80 -5.08 7.47
C SER A 176 -19.75 -3.87 7.51
N PHE A 177 -20.19 -3.46 8.71
CA PHE A 177 -21.04 -2.29 8.86
C PHE A 177 -20.31 -1.00 8.45
N THR A 178 -19.09 -0.80 8.94
CA THR A 178 -18.27 0.37 8.60
C THR A 178 -17.95 0.41 7.11
N LEU A 179 -17.60 -0.72 6.48
CA LEU A 179 -17.35 -0.79 5.04
C LEU A 179 -18.62 -0.45 4.23
N GLY A 180 -19.77 -1.03 4.60
CA GLY A 180 -21.04 -0.75 3.94
C GLY A 180 -21.43 0.73 4.05
N ALA A 181 -21.34 1.31 5.25
CA ALA A 181 -21.66 2.72 5.47
C ALA A 181 -20.72 3.65 4.70
N THR A 182 -19.40 3.41 4.75
CA THR A 182 -18.42 4.26 4.07
C THR A 182 -18.53 4.18 2.55
N VAL A 183 -18.78 3.00 1.99
CA VAL A 183 -19.02 2.82 0.54
C VAL A 183 -20.33 3.48 0.12
N ALA A 184 -21.41 3.30 0.90
CA ALA A 184 -22.69 3.94 0.62
C ALA A 184 -22.58 5.48 0.62
N ILE A 185 -21.90 6.06 1.60
CA ILE A 185 -21.64 7.50 1.67
C ILE A 185 -20.80 7.93 0.47
N SER A 186 -19.71 7.23 0.16
CA SER A 186 -18.80 7.62 -0.93
C SER A 186 -19.50 7.57 -2.30
N CYS A 187 -20.24 6.49 -2.58
CA CYS A 187 -20.93 6.32 -3.86
C CYS A 187 -22.15 7.23 -4.02
N SER A 188 -22.80 7.66 -2.92
CA SER A 188 -23.95 8.57 -2.98
C SER A 188 -23.54 10.05 -3.04
N THR A 189 -22.45 10.44 -2.38
CA THR A 189 -22.04 11.85 -2.27
C THR A 189 -21.17 12.33 -3.42
N VAL A 190 -20.35 11.46 -4.02
CA VAL A 190 -19.41 11.84 -5.07
C VAL A 190 -20.01 11.50 -6.43
N PRO A 191 -20.46 12.50 -7.24
CA PRO A 191 -21.00 12.25 -8.57
C PRO A 191 -19.87 11.77 -9.50
N GLU A 192 -20.05 10.59 -10.09
CA GLU A 192 -19.16 10.07 -11.12
C GLU A 192 -19.68 10.49 -12.50
N ARG A 193 -18.79 10.92 -13.40
CA ARG A 193 -19.16 11.26 -14.79
C ARG A 193 -19.70 10.02 -15.51
N ASP A 194 -20.78 10.17 -16.26
CA ASP A 194 -21.36 9.09 -17.05
C ASP A 194 -20.42 8.74 -18.22
N PRO A 195 -19.85 7.52 -18.25
CA PRO A 195 -18.89 7.12 -19.28
C PRO A 195 -19.58 6.66 -20.58
N SER A 196 -20.91 6.62 -20.65
CA SER A 196 -21.65 6.14 -21.83
C SER A 196 -21.45 6.97 -23.10
N HIS A 197 -20.91 8.19 -22.97
CA HIS A 197 -20.59 9.09 -24.06
C HIS A 197 -19.10 9.13 -24.44
N GLU A 198 -18.26 8.29 -23.81
CA GLU A 198 -16.85 8.16 -24.17
C GLU A 198 -16.68 7.13 -25.29
N ASP A 199 -15.83 7.44 -26.28
CA ASP A 199 -15.50 6.53 -27.37
C ASP A 199 -15.09 5.16 -26.83
N THR A 200 -15.53 4.10 -27.51
CA THR A 200 -15.06 2.75 -27.22
C THR A 200 -13.57 2.71 -27.54
N PRO A 201 -12.68 2.41 -26.56
CA PRO A 201 -11.30 2.11 -26.91
C PRO A 201 -11.31 0.97 -27.92
N ASP A 202 -10.58 1.14 -29.04
CA ASP A 202 -10.47 0.11 -30.07
C ASP A 202 -10.17 -1.23 -29.40
N GLY A 203 -11.12 -2.16 -29.56
CA GLY A 203 -11.14 -3.40 -28.82
C GLY A 203 -9.99 -4.34 -29.19
N GLY A 204 -9.68 -5.25 -28.28
CA GLY A 204 -9.22 -6.57 -28.73
C GLY A 204 -8.24 -7.32 -27.86
N ASP A 205 -7.61 -6.70 -26.86
CA ASP A 205 -6.59 -7.43 -26.11
C ASP A 205 -7.23 -8.15 -24.91
N GLY A 206 -7.51 -9.44 -25.12
CA GLY A 206 -7.90 -10.37 -24.05
C GLY A 206 -6.91 -10.34 -22.88
N ILE A 207 -7.30 -10.90 -21.74
CA ILE A 207 -6.50 -10.89 -20.48
C ILE A 207 -5.02 -11.23 -20.73
N ILE A 208 -4.75 -12.19 -21.62
CA ILE A 208 -3.40 -12.62 -22.00
C ILE A 208 -2.62 -11.50 -22.72
N ALA A 209 -3.25 -10.79 -23.64
CA ALA A 209 -2.62 -9.71 -24.38
C ALA A 209 -2.35 -8.49 -23.49
N PHE A 210 -3.23 -8.19 -22.53
CA PHE A 210 -2.95 -7.22 -21.47
C PHE A 210 -1.74 -7.62 -20.62
N PHE A 211 -1.67 -8.86 -20.11
CA PHE A 211 -0.50 -9.31 -19.33
C PHE A 211 0.78 -9.34 -20.17
N LYS A 212 0.69 -9.67 -21.46
CA LYS A 212 1.82 -9.61 -22.40
C LYS A 212 2.28 -8.17 -22.65
N SER A 213 1.34 -7.24 -22.76
CA SER A 213 1.60 -5.80 -22.86
C SER A 213 2.26 -5.29 -21.57
N LEU A 214 1.68 -5.59 -20.40
CA LEU A 214 2.23 -5.24 -19.09
C LEU A 214 3.67 -5.75 -18.93
N PHE A 215 3.94 -7.00 -19.32
CA PHE A 215 5.29 -7.55 -19.27
C PHE A 215 6.27 -6.85 -20.24
N ARG A 216 5.79 -6.41 -21.40
CA ARG A 216 6.58 -5.62 -22.36
C ARG A 216 6.85 -4.21 -21.81
N SER A 217 5.84 -3.56 -21.23
CA SER A 217 5.96 -2.26 -20.56
C SER A 217 6.93 -2.31 -19.38
N VAL A 218 6.94 -3.39 -18.58
CA VAL A 218 7.93 -3.61 -17.50
C VAL A 218 9.36 -3.57 -18.05
N ARG A 219 9.61 -4.16 -19.23
CA ARG A 219 10.95 -4.18 -19.85
C ARG A 219 11.39 -2.81 -20.38
N LYS A 220 10.43 -1.99 -20.83
CA LYS A 220 10.66 -0.66 -21.44
C LYS A 220 10.36 0.50 -20.49
N LEU A 221 10.26 0.24 -19.18
CA LEU A 221 9.99 1.25 -18.17
C LEU A 221 11.02 2.39 -18.23
N PRO A 222 10.56 3.65 -18.03
CA PRO A 222 11.45 4.78 -17.81
C PRO A 222 12.51 4.51 -16.75
N PRO A 223 13.78 4.92 -16.96
CA PRO A 223 14.86 4.60 -16.03
C PRO A 223 14.59 5.02 -14.58
N GLN A 224 13.94 6.17 -14.36
CA GLN A 224 13.60 6.62 -13.00
C GLN A 224 12.54 5.74 -12.34
N ILE A 225 11.45 5.44 -13.05
CA ILE A 225 10.35 4.59 -12.54
C ILE A 225 10.86 3.18 -12.25
N ARG A 226 11.71 2.64 -13.13
CA ARG A 226 12.35 1.35 -12.93
C ARG A 226 13.17 1.32 -11.63
N ARG A 227 13.99 2.34 -11.36
CA ARG A 227 14.77 2.43 -10.12
C ARG A 227 13.87 2.47 -8.88
N VAL A 228 12.76 3.21 -8.91
CA VAL A 228 11.79 3.22 -7.81
C VAL A 228 11.18 1.84 -7.59
N CYS A 229 10.84 1.13 -8.66
CA CYS A 229 10.32 -0.25 -8.58
C CYS A 229 11.36 -1.25 -8.05
N GLU A 230 12.63 -1.12 -8.43
CA GLU A 230 13.73 -1.95 -7.92
C GLU A 230 13.91 -1.75 -6.40
N VAL A 231 13.88 -0.50 -5.92
CA VAL A 231 13.93 -0.22 -4.47
C VAL A 231 12.73 -0.84 -3.75
N GLN A 232 11.53 -0.66 -4.29
CA GLN A 232 10.30 -1.23 -3.73
C GLN A 232 10.34 -2.75 -3.66
N PHE A 233 10.88 -3.39 -4.68
CA PHE A 233 11.00 -4.84 -4.72
C PHE A 233 11.79 -5.36 -3.51
N PHE A 234 12.99 -4.83 -3.25
CA PHE A 234 13.79 -5.25 -2.11
C PHE A 234 13.23 -4.77 -0.77
N ALA A 235 12.64 -3.57 -0.72
CA ALA A 235 12.03 -3.05 0.49
C ALA A 235 10.86 -3.94 0.95
N TRP A 236 10.03 -4.43 0.02
CA TRP A 236 8.88 -5.26 0.36
C TRP A 236 9.24 -6.70 0.76
N ILE A 237 10.41 -7.21 0.36
CA ILE A 237 10.96 -8.43 0.96
C ILE A 237 11.17 -8.24 2.47
N GLY A 238 11.61 -7.04 2.88
CA GLY A 238 11.82 -6.71 4.29
C GLY A 238 10.57 -6.31 5.06
N TRP A 239 9.66 -5.58 4.43
CA TRP A 239 8.40 -5.17 5.08
C TRP A 239 7.44 -6.32 5.31
N PHE A 240 7.40 -7.30 4.40
CA PHE A 240 6.43 -8.38 4.50
C PHE A 240 6.54 -9.16 5.83
N PRO A 241 7.71 -9.67 6.25
CA PRO A 241 7.80 -10.36 7.53
C PRO A 241 7.51 -9.47 8.74
N PHE A 242 7.83 -8.17 8.68
CA PHE A 242 7.44 -7.23 9.72
C PHE A 242 5.91 -7.14 9.84
N LEU A 243 5.20 -6.90 8.73
CA LEU A 243 3.74 -6.73 8.74
C LEU A 243 2.98 -7.97 9.25
N PHE A 244 3.53 -9.16 9.03
CA PHE A 244 2.87 -10.42 9.37
C PHE A 244 3.30 -11.03 10.71
N TYR A 245 4.57 -10.87 11.10
CA TYR A 245 5.11 -11.55 12.27
C TYR A 245 5.41 -10.64 13.46
N ILE A 246 5.26 -9.32 13.35
CA ILE A 246 5.61 -8.42 14.46
C ILE A 246 4.76 -8.64 15.71
N THR A 247 3.48 -8.98 15.55
CA THR A 247 2.62 -9.32 16.70
C THR A 247 3.09 -10.58 17.39
N THR A 248 3.57 -11.56 16.61
CA THR A 248 4.13 -12.80 17.12
C THR A 248 5.45 -12.53 17.82
N TYR A 249 6.33 -11.69 17.27
CA TYR A 249 7.58 -11.28 17.89
C TYR A 249 7.38 -10.64 19.27
N ILE A 250 6.46 -9.67 19.38
CA ILE A 250 6.11 -9.07 20.67
C ILE A 250 5.49 -10.10 21.62
N GLY A 251 4.69 -11.02 21.06
CA GLY A 251 4.12 -12.13 21.80
C GLY A 251 5.19 -13.06 22.39
N GLU A 252 6.19 -13.45 21.60
CA GLU A 252 7.34 -14.27 22.03
C GLU A 252 8.09 -13.60 23.20
N ILE A 253 8.39 -12.31 23.11
CA ILE A 253 9.02 -11.56 24.20
C ILE A 253 8.14 -11.54 25.46
N TYR A 254 6.81 -11.49 25.31
CA TYR A 254 5.89 -11.50 26.45
C TYR A 254 5.83 -12.86 27.13
N VAL A 255 5.80 -13.96 26.37
CA VAL A 255 5.65 -15.32 26.93
C VAL A 255 6.96 -15.89 27.47
N GLU A 256 8.11 -15.43 26.97
CA GLU A 256 9.44 -15.95 27.32
C GLU A 256 9.68 -16.04 28.84
N PRO A 257 9.46 -14.99 29.66
CA PRO A 257 9.71 -15.08 31.10
C PRO A 257 8.80 -16.09 31.82
N PHE A 258 7.59 -16.34 31.27
CA PHE A 258 6.66 -17.31 31.83
C PHE A 258 7.11 -18.74 31.53
N PHE A 259 7.62 -19.00 30.32
CA PHE A 259 8.15 -20.30 29.94
C PHE A 259 9.50 -20.61 30.59
N GLU A 260 10.35 -19.61 30.81
CA GLU A 260 11.57 -19.76 31.60
C GLU A 260 11.26 -20.08 33.07
N ALA A 261 10.24 -19.43 33.66
CA ALA A 261 9.85 -19.66 35.04
C ALA A 261 9.18 -21.02 35.25
N ASN A 262 8.33 -21.47 34.30
CA ASN A 262 7.60 -22.73 34.36
C ASN A 262 7.74 -23.51 33.03
N PRO A 263 8.78 -24.37 32.89
CA PRO A 263 9.01 -25.14 31.66
C PRO A 263 7.94 -26.19 31.34
N ASN A 264 7.13 -26.60 32.33
CA ASN A 264 6.13 -27.67 32.22
C ASN A 264 4.68 -27.14 32.33
N MET A 265 4.39 -25.98 31.73
CA MET A 265 3.01 -25.46 31.70
C MET A 265 2.06 -26.43 31.00
N THR A 266 0.82 -26.50 31.50
CA THR A 266 -0.23 -27.26 30.83
C THR A 266 -0.62 -26.59 29.49
N PRO A 267 -1.15 -27.34 28.51
CA PRO A 267 -1.56 -26.77 27.22
C PRO A 267 -2.55 -25.60 27.35
N ASP A 268 -3.47 -25.66 28.31
CA ASP A 268 -4.47 -24.62 28.56
C ASP A 268 -3.83 -23.33 29.12
N GLU A 269 -2.84 -23.47 30.00
CA GLU A 269 -2.08 -22.31 30.52
C GLU A 269 -1.24 -21.65 29.43
N VAL A 270 -0.62 -22.44 28.55
CA VAL A 270 0.13 -21.95 27.39
C VAL A 270 -0.80 -21.13 26.48
N ASP A 271 -1.99 -21.63 26.16
CA ASP A 271 -2.94 -20.92 25.30
C ASP A 271 -3.50 -19.64 25.94
N ALA A 272 -3.82 -19.67 27.24
CA ALA A 272 -4.24 -18.49 27.98
C ALA A 272 -3.15 -17.40 28.01
N THR A 273 -1.88 -17.81 28.08
CA THR A 273 -0.73 -16.90 28.09
C THR A 273 -0.50 -16.27 26.71
N TRP A 274 -0.63 -17.07 25.63
CA TRP A 274 -0.59 -16.59 24.25
C TRP A 274 -1.76 -15.64 23.89
N GLU A 275 -2.93 -15.83 24.49
CA GLU A 275 -4.05 -14.90 24.32
C GLU A 275 -3.69 -13.50 24.87
N LYS A 276 -3.09 -13.45 26.08
CA LYS A 276 -2.58 -12.19 26.65
C LYS A 276 -1.47 -11.59 25.81
N ALA A 277 -0.54 -12.43 25.33
CA ALA A 277 0.56 -12.01 24.46
C ALA A 277 0.05 -11.35 23.16
N THR A 278 -1.02 -11.90 22.57
CA THR A 278 -1.66 -11.36 21.36
C THR A 278 -2.24 -9.95 21.60
N ARG A 279 -2.81 -9.70 22.79
CA ARG A 279 -3.32 -8.37 23.15
C ARG A 279 -2.19 -7.35 23.29
N VAL A 280 -1.07 -7.74 23.91
CA VAL A 280 0.13 -6.88 24.01
C VAL A 280 0.71 -6.58 22.62
N GLY A 281 0.78 -7.57 21.74
CA GLY A 281 1.18 -7.37 20.34
C GLY A 281 0.25 -6.41 19.58
N THR A 282 -1.06 -6.49 19.83
CA THR A 282 -2.04 -5.57 19.24
C THR A 282 -1.89 -4.15 19.78
N PHE A 283 -1.57 -4.00 21.07
CA PHE A 283 -1.22 -2.69 21.65
C PHE A 283 0.03 -2.09 20.99
N ALA A 284 1.07 -2.89 20.74
CA ALA A 284 2.25 -2.41 20.03
C ALA A 284 1.91 -1.92 18.61
N LEU A 285 1.03 -2.62 17.89
CA LEU A 285 0.52 -2.17 16.59
C LEU A 285 -0.32 -0.89 16.67
N LEU A 286 -1.05 -0.66 17.76
CA LEU A 286 -1.75 0.60 17.99
C LEU A 286 -0.76 1.77 18.09
N ILE A 287 0.33 1.62 18.85
CA ILE A 287 1.36 2.66 18.95
C ILE A 287 2.03 2.88 17.58
N PHE A 288 2.34 1.80 16.85
CA PHE A 288 2.83 1.89 15.46
C PHE A 288 1.88 2.67 14.55
N ALA A 289 0.57 2.45 14.66
CA ALA A 289 -0.42 3.18 13.86
C ALA A 289 -0.49 4.66 14.24
N LEU A 290 -0.40 4.99 15.52
CA LEU A 290 -0.33 6.38 15.99
C LEU A 290 0.93 7.06 15.45
N THR A 291 2.10 6.44 15.59
CA THR A 291 3.36 7.01 15.07
C THR A 291 3.32 7.15 13.55
N THR A 292 2.75 6.17 12.83
CA THR A 292 2.55 6.24 11.37
C THR A 292 1.65 7.42 11.00
N PHE A 293 0.50 7.55 11.67
CA PHE A 293 -0.45 8.63 11.40
C PHE A 293 0.18 9.99 11.63
N THR A 294 0.82 10.19 12.79
CA THR A 294 1.56 11.42 13.11
C THR A 294 2.62 11.69 12.05
N SER A 295 3.44 10.71 11.70
CA SER A 295 4.49 10.87 10.67
C SER A 295 3.90 11.23 9.30
N SER A 296 2.80 10.60 8.89
CA SER A 296 2.13 10.87 7.61
C SER A 296 1.55 12.29 7.52
N VAL A 297 1.18 12.87 8.67
CA VAL A 297 0.68 14.24 8.75
C VAL A 297 1.84 15.25 8.74
N PHE A 298 2.91 15.00 9.51
CA PHE A 298 3.97 15.99 9.72
C PHE A 298 5.09 15.94 8.68
N LEU A 299 5.48 14.77 8.18
CA LEU A 299 6.62 14.64 7.25
C LEU A 299 6.45 15.43 5.95
N PRO A 300 5.27 15.49 5.30
CA PRO A 300 5.08 16.30 4.10
C PRO A 300 5.28 17.81 4.31
N PHE A 301 5.18 18.31 5.55
CA PHE A 301 5.47 19.72 5.86
C PHE A 301 6.97 19.99 6.01
N ILE A 302 7.76 18.98 6.35
CA ILE A 302 9.22 19.09 6.56
C ILE A 302 9.97 18.86 5.25
N ILE A 303 9.46 17.96 4.39
CA ILE A 303 10.09 17.55 3.14
C ILE A 303 9.58 18.44 2.00
N PRO A 304 10.45 19.13 1.26
CA PRO A 304 10.04 19.98 0.15
C PRO A 304 9.47 19.14 -1.01
N PRO A 305 8.50 19.68 -1.79
CA PRO A 305 7.91 18.99 -2.93
C PRO A 305 8.96 18.72 -4.03
N THR A 306 8.88 17.53 -4.63
CA THR A 306 9.85 17.00 -5.59
C THR A 306 9.85 17.71 -6.94
N PHE A 307 8.69 18.23 -7.37
CA PHE A 307 8.52 18.95 -8.64
C PHE A 307 7.69 20.21 -8.40
N LYS A 308 8.12 21.32 -9.01
CA LYS A 308 7.32 22.55 -9.08
C LYS A 308 7.07 22.85 -10.55
N PRO A 309 5.80 22.88 -11.01
CA PRO A 309 5.53 23.19 -12.41
C PRO A 309 6.07 24.59 -12.75
N PRO A 310 6.65 24.77 -13.95
CA PRO A 310 7.15 26.07 -14.37
C PRO A 310 6.01 27.09 -14.35
N PRO A 311 6.28 28.35 -13.93
CA PRO A 311 5.28 29.40 -14.02
C PRO A 311 4.81 29.52 -15.48
N PRO A 312 3.52 29.76 -15.74
CA PRO A 312 3.02 29.90 -17.10
C PRO A 312 3.82 31.01 -17.80
N PRO A 313 4.17 30.82 -19.09
CA PRO A 313 4.90 31.84 -19.84
C PRO A 313 4.16 33.17 -19.73
N SER A 314 4.91 34.26 -19.52
CA SER A 314 4.35 35.60 -19.48
C SER A 314 3.57 35.84 -20.77
N THR A 315 2.26 36.04 -20.68
CA THR A 315 1.47 36.49 -21.81
C THR A 315 1.92 37.90 -22.17
N THR A 316 2.84 38.02 -23.14
CA THR A 316 3.14 39.29 -23.79
C THR A 316 1.92 39.69 -24.63
N PRO A 317 1.36 40.90 -24.46
CA PRO A 317 0.11 41.30 -25.12
C PRO A 317 0.14 41.44 -26.65
N LEU A 318 1.23 41.07 -27.34
CA LEU A 318 1.52 41.55 -28.71
C LEU A 318 2.00 40.48 -29.71
N THR A 319 1.62 39.21 -29.57
CA THR A 319 1.81 38.23 -30.67
C THR A 319 0.47 37.83 -31.28
N PRO A 320 0.13 38.31 -32.49
CA PRO A 320 -1.07 37.93 -33.20
C PRO A 320 -0.92 36.55 -33.85
N THR A 321 -1.85 35.65 -33.51
CA THR A 321 -2.34 34.52 -34.31
C THR A 321 -1.33 33.53 -34.90
N THR A 322 -1.08 32.42 -34.18
CA THR A 322 -1.11 31.09 -34.81
C THR A 322 -2.55 30.55 -34.73
N PRO A 323 -3.13 29.96 -35.79
CA PRO A 323 -4.54 29.57 -35.81
C PRO A 323 -4.81 28.49 -34.77
N VAL A 324 -5.88 28.68 -34.00
CA VAL A 324 -6.35 27.83 -32.89
C VAL A 324 -7.03 26.55 -33.42
N GLY A 325 -6.43 25.87 -34.39
CA GLY A 325 -7.15 24.92 -35.26
C GLY A 325 -6.57 23.52 -35.48
N SER A 326 -5.33 23.19 -35.08
CA SER A 326 -4.80 21.84 -35.34
C SER A 326 -3.96 21.31 -34.18
N LEU A 327 -4.59 20.41 -33.43
CA LEU A 327 -4.10 19.41 -32.47
C LEU A 327 -4.90 19.50 -31.17
N SER A 328 -6.00 18.74 -31.17
CA SER A 328 -6.82 18.30 -30.02
C SER A 328 -6.48 18.94 -28.67
N ALA A 329 -6.99 20.16 -28.47
CA ALA A 329 -6.90 20.87 -27.21
C ALA A 329 -8.01 20.41 -26.27
N SER A 330 -7.72 19.45 -25.38
CA SER A 330 -8.45 19.37 -24.12
C SER A 330 -8.04 20.59 -23.29
N GLY A 331 -8.91 21.60 -23.23
CA GLY A 331 -8.74 22.87 -22.51
C GLY A 331 -8.69 22.74 -20.97
N TYR A 332 -8.15 21.63 -20.46
CA TYR A 332 -8.18 21.21 -19.06
C TYR A 332 -6.98 21.70 -18.24
N PHE A 333 -5.95 22.25 -18.89
CA PHE A 333 -4.68 22.65 -18.25
C PHE A 333 -4.23 24.09 -18.50
N THR A 334 -5.09 24.98 -19.02
CA THR A 334 -4.79 26.42 -18.98
C THR A 334 -5.16 26.96 -17.60
N PRO A 335 -4.19 27.30 -16.71
CA PRO A 335 -4.53 27.97 -15.47
C PRO A 335 -5.12 29.34 -15.83
N LYS A 336 -6.44 29.51 -15.63
CA LYS A 336 -7.04 30.85 -15.55
C LYS A 336 -6.30 31.59 -14.43
N LYS A 337 -5.68 32.73 -14.75
CA LYS A 337 -5.16 33.65 -13.72
C LYS A 337 -6.26 33.84 -12.67
N PRO A 338 -6.03 33.53 -11.38
CA PRO A 338 -7.03 33.87 -10.38
C PRO A 338 -7.20 35.38 -10.43
N ALA A 339 -8.42 35.84 -10.71
CA ALA A 339 -8.78 37.24 -10.59
C ALA A 339 -8.52 37.64 -9.13
N SER A 340 -7.40 38.30 -8.86
CA SER A 340 -7.02 38.97 -7.61
C SER A 340 -7.83 38.52 -6.38
N ALA A 341 -7.75 37.24 -6.02
CA ALA A 341 -8.45 36.75 -4.84
C ALA A 341 -7.61 37.17 -3.64
N ARG A 342 -8.22 37.90 -2.69
CA ARG A 342 -7.61 38.20 -1.38
C ARG A 342 -7.22 36.87 -0.73
N VAL A 343 -5.96 36.46 -0.92
CA VAL A 343 -5.40 35.27 -0.25
C VAL A 343 -5.49 35.54 1.24
N SER A 344 -6.33 34.77 1.93
CA SER A 344 -6.54 34.83 3.37
C SER A 344 -5.20 34.89 4.11
N LEU A 345 -5.09 35.79 5.10
CA LEU A 345 -3.90 35.93 5.94
C LEU A 345 -3.48 34.58 6.56
N PHE A 346 -4.44 33.70 6.83
CA PHE A 346 -4.21 32.32 7.28
C PHE A 346 -3.42 31.48 6.26
N ILE A 347 -3.73 31.57 4.96
CA ILE A 347 -3.01 30.82 3.91
C ILE A 347 -1.58 31.34 3.78
N ARG A 348 -1.39 32.66 3.88
CA ARG A 348 -0.05 33.27 3.88
C ARG A 348 0.76 32.86 5.10
N LEU A 349 0.13 32.85 6.28
CA LEU A 349 0.75 32.43 7.53
C LEU A 349 1.12 30.94 7.48
N CYS A 350 0.19 30.08 7.03
CA CYS A 350 0.46 28.65 6.84
C CYS A 350 1.59 28.42 5.85
N SER A 351 1.60 29.11 4.70
CA SER A 351 2.66 29.00 3.69
C SER A 351 4.01 29.49 4.21
N ALA A 352 4.04 30.58 5.00
CA ALA A 352 5.26 31.07 5.64
C ALA A 352 5.78 30.09 6.70
N LEU A 353 4.89 29.53 7.54
CA LEU A 353 5.22 28.47 8.49
C LEU A 353 5.73 27.20 7.81
N THR A 354 5.12 26.78 6.69
CA THR A 354 5.61 25.61 5.94
C THR A 354 6.99 25.87 5.37
N SER A 355 7.20 27.06 4.80
CA SER A 355 8.49 27.45 4.22
C SER A 355 9.59 27.56 5.29
N ALA A 356 9.24 27.92 6.53
CA ALA A 356 10.15 27.99 7.66
C ALA A 356 10.49 26.62 8.28
N ILE A 357 9.57 25.65 8.19
CA ILE A 357 9.75 24.27 8.72
C ILE A 357 10.46 23.36 7.70
N GLN A 358 10.40 23.70 6.42
CA GLN A 358 11.05 22.91 5.36
C GLN A 358 12.57 22.92 5.52
N ILE A 359 13.15 21.72 5.62
CA ILE A 359 14.60 21.53 5.67
C ILE A 359 15.10 21.36 4.23
N PRO A 360 15.83 22.32 3.64
CA PRO A 360 16.18 22.27 2.22
C PRO A 360 17.12 21.11 1.85
N SER A 361 17.81 20.54 2.84
CA SER A 361 18.73 19.41 2.68
C SER A 361 18.05 18.04 2.79
N LEU A 362 16.83 17.96 3.34
CA LEU A 362 16.07 16.72 3.51
C LEU A 362 15.13 16.52 2.32
N THR A 363 15.70 16.17 1.18
CA THR A 363 14.93 15.88 -0.03
C THR A 363 14.14 14.57 0.11
N LEU A 364 13.12 14.36 -0.73
CA LEU A 364 12.26 13.18 -0.64
C LEU A 364 13.06 11.88 -0.79
N ARG A 365 14.04 11.84 -1.69
CA ARG A 365 14.95 10.70 -1.85
C ARG A 365 15.75 10.43 -0.58
N ARG A 366 16.30 11.48 0.05
CA ARG A 366 17.11 11.36 1.27
C ARG A 366 16.28 10.92 2.46
N ALA A 367 15.06 11.44 2.60
CA ALA A 367 14.12 10.99 3.61
C ALA A 367 13.77 9.51 3.40
N TRP A 368 13.52 9.09 2.17
CA TRP A 368 13.22 7.70 1.84
C TRP A 368 14.41 6.77 2.08
N LEU A 369 15.63 7.18 1.72
CA LEU A 369 16.87 6.47 2.05
C LEU A 369 17.02 6.28 3.57
N LEU A 370 16.89 7.37 4.33
CA LEU A 370 17.00 7.34 5.79
C LEU A 370 15.94 6.43 6.41
N SER A 371 14.75 6.39 5.81
CA SER A 371 13.67 5.49 6.24
C SER A 371 14.06 4.02 6.15
N HIS A 372 14.70 3.60 5.05
CA HIS A 372 15.15 2.22 4.87
C HIS A 372 16.29 1.87 5.85
N LEU A 373 17.23 2.79 6.07
CA LEU A 373 18.29 2.61 7.05
C LEU A 373 17.74 2.53 8.48
N MET A 374 16.76 3.36 8.81
CA MET A 374 16.13 3.34 10.13
C MET A 374 15.34 2.05 10.35
N PHE A 375 14.61 1.57 9.33
CA PHE A 375 13.93 0.27 9.38
C PHE A 375 14.94 -0.86 9.55
N ALA A 376 16.02 -0.89 8.78
CA ALA A 376 17.08 -1.88 8.92
C ALA A 376 17.68 -1.88 10.34
N ALA A 377 18.04 -0.70 10.87
CA ALA A 377 18.55 -0.57 12.22
C ALA A 377 17.57 -1.11 13.26
N CYS A 378 16.27 -0.78 13.14
CA CYS A 378 15.25 -1.32 14.03
C CYS A 378 15.16 -2.85 13.95
N MET A 379 15.19 -3.43 12.75
CA MET A 379 15.16 -4.89 12.59
C MET A 379 16.38 -5.57 13.22
N TRP A 380 17.56 -4.96 13.15
CA TRP A 380 18.77 -5.48 13.80
C TRP A 380 18.77 -5.32 15.33
N LEU A 381 18.18 -4.24 15.85
CA LEU A 381 18.02 -4.02 17.29
C LEU A 381 17.12 -5.07 17.98
N THR A 382 16.36 -5.86 17.22
CA THR A 382 15.55 -6.97 17.76
C THR A 382 16.36 -8.00 18.57
N PHE A 383 17.69 -8.08 18.43
CA PHE A 383 18.54 -8.95 19.26
C PHE A 383 18.71 -8.46 20.69
N LEU A 384 18.64 -7.15 20.90
CA LEU A 384 18.86 -6.51 22.19
C LEU A 384 17.57 -6.36 22.99
N VAL A 385 16.43 -6.47 22.33
CA VAL A 385 15.12 -6.31 22.95
C VAL A 385 14.70 -7.60 23.67
N ARG A 386 14.64 -7.54 25.00
CA ARG A 386 14.15 -8.62 25.88
C ARG A 386 12.90 -8.25 26.68
N SER A 387 12.42 -7.02 26.52
CA SER A 387 11.25 -6.50 27.24
C SER A 387 10.18 -6.08 26.26
N THR A 388 8.93 -6.31 26.63
CA THR A 388 7.75 -5.94 25.82
C THR A 388 7.63 -4.43 25.64
N THR A 389 8.05 -3.64 26.63
CA THR A 389 8.11 -2.17 26.51
C THR A 389 9.14 -1.75 25.48
N ALA A 390 10.35 -2.34 25.52
CA ALA A 390 11.39 -2.06 24.54
C ALA A 390 10.97 -2.51 23.12
N GLY A 391 10.30 -3.65 23.01
CA GLY A 391 9.73 -4.12 21.74
C GLY A 391 8.64 -3.19 21.20
N THR A 392 7.78 -2.67 22.07
CA THR A 392 6.73 -1.71 21.70
C THR A 392 7.34 -0.39 21.21
N ILE A 393 8.39 0.10 21.86
CA ILE A 393 9.12 1.31 21.41
C ILE A 393 9.76 1.06 20.06
N LEU A 394 10.39 -0.09 19.85
CA LEU A 394 11.00 -0.46 18.57
C LEU A 394 9.96 -0.48 17.45
N VAL A 395 8.79 -1.09 17.71
CA VAL A 395 7.66 -1.14 16.77
C VAL A 395 7.10 0.26 16.50
N ALA A 396 7.03 1.12 17.51
CA ALA A 396 6.61 2.51 17.34
C ALA A 396 7.57 3.28 16.40
N LEU A 397 8.88 3.13 16.57
CA LEU A 397 9.89 3.77 15.72
C LEU A 397 9.74 3.35 14.26
N VAL A 398 9.37 2.09 13.99
CA VAL A 398 9.10 1.57 12.64
C VAL A 398 7.85 2.20 11.99
N GLY A 399 7.01 2.92 12.74
CA GLY A 399 5.91 3.70 12.18
C GLY A 399 6.37 4.83 11.25
N VAL A 400 7.54 5.43 11.51
CA VAL A 400 8.05 6.53 10.67
C VAL A 400 8.48 6.02 9.28
N PRO A 401 9.28 4.94 9.15
CA PRO A 401 9.64 4.40 7.84
C PRO A 401 8.45 3.84 7.07
N TRP A 402 7.45 3.33 7.77
CA TRP A 402 6.21 2.87 7.14
C TRP A 402 5.48 4.03 6.47
N ALA A 403 5.32 5.17 7.15
CA ALA A 403 4.71 6.37 6.58
C ALA A 403 5.45 6.85 5.30
N LEU A 404 6.78 6.86 5.30
CA LEU A 404 7.58 7.21 4.13
C LEU A 404 7.45 6.19 3.00
N THR A 405 7.45 4.89 3.33
CA THR A 405 7.30 3.82 2.33
C THR A 405 5.95 3.88 1.62
N CYS A 406 4.89 4.27 2.33
CA CYS A 406 3.56 4.43 1.74
C CYS A 406 3.38 5.69 0.88
N TRP A 407 4.29 6.67 0.96
CA TRP A 407 4.13 7.96 0.30
C TRP A 407 5.22 8.27 -0.74
N ALA A 408 6.49 8.15 -0.35
CA ALA A 408 7.63 8.57 -1.18
C ALA A 408 7.67 7.92 -2.58
N PRO A 409 7.41 6.62 -2.76
CA PRO A 409 7.44 5.99 -4.08
C PRO A 409 6.36 6.53 -5.01
N PHE A 410 5.14 6.71 -4.50
CA PHE A 410 4.03 7.28 -5.27
C PHE A 410 4.30 8.72 -5.66
N ALA A 411 4.86 9.52 -4.75
CA ALA A 411 5.25 10.90 -5.04
C ALA A 411 6.37 10.98 -6.10
N LEU A 412 7.38 10.11 -6.03
CA LEU A 412 8.46 10.04 -7.03
C LEU A 412 7.93 9.62 -8.41
N ILE A 413 7.09 8.59 -8.47
CA ILE A 413 6.47 8.12 -9.72
C ILE A 413 5.57 9.21 -10.32
N SER A 414 4.72 9.84 -9.51
CA SER A 414 3.82 10.91 -9.96
C SER A 414 4.58 12.14 -10.46
N SER A 415 5.67 12.52 -9.79
CA SER A 415 6.57 13.59 -10.21
C SER A 415 7.20 13.29 -11.56
N GLU A 416 7.68 12.07 -11.80
CA GLU A 416 8.30 11.68 -13.06
C GLU A 416 7.29 11.66 -14.23
N ILE A 417 6.08 11.12 -13.99
CA ILE A 417 4.99 11.14 -14.98
C ILE A 417 4.65 12.60 -15.36
N SER A 418 4.50 13.48 -14.36
CA SER A 418 4.18 14.89 -14.58
C SER A 418 5.28 15.62 -15.36
N LYS A 419 6.55 15.31 -15.06
CA LYS A 419 7.69 15.87 -15.79
C LYS A 419 7.70 15.44 -17.25
N ARG A 420 7.47 14.15 -17.52
CA ARG A 420 7.41 13.60 -18.89
C ARG A 420 6.27 14.18 -19.71
N ASP A 421 5.09 14.34 -19.10
CA ASP A 421 3.95 15.04 -19.73
C ASP A 421 4.27 16.51 -20.04
N ALA A 422 4.96 17.21 -19.13
CA ALA A 422 5.41 18.59 -19.38
C ALA A 422 6.42 18.69 -20.53
N ILE A 423 7.37 17.74 -20.65
CA ILE A 423 8.31 17.66 -21.78
C ILE A 423 7.57 17.41 -23.09
N ARG A 424 6.63 16.45 -23.10
CA ARG A 424 5.85 16.09 -24.28
C ARG A 424 4.96 17.25 -24.77
N ARG A 425 4.51 18.11 -23.86
CA ARG A 425 3.76 19.34 -24.19
C ARG A 425 4.65 20.54 -24.56
N GLY A 426 5.98 20.37 -24.57
CA GLY A 426 6.92 21.45 -24.83
C GLY A 426 6.96 22.53 -23.74
N LEU A 427 6.41 22.27 -22.56
CA LEU A 427 6.40 23.21 -21.43
C LEU A 427 7.72 23.20 -20.66
N LEU A 428 8.51 22.13 -20.82
CA LEU A 428 9.76 21.91 -20.12
C LEU A 428 10.80 21.36 -21.10
N HIS A 429 11.82 22.14 -21.40
CA HIS A 429 12.94 21.72 -22.24
C HIS A 429 14.11 21.30 -21.36
N THR A 430 14.45 20.02 -21.36
CA THR A 430 15.70 19.54 -20.76
C THR A 430 16.66 19.13 -21.87
N GLY A 431 17.91 19.57 -21.80
CA GLY A 431 18.95 19.30 -22.81
C GLY A 431 19.44 17.84 -22.88
N THR A 432 18.64 16.87 -22.44
CA THR A 432 18.97 15.45 -22.47
C THR A 432 18.41 14.79 -23.73
N HIS A 433 19.17 13.87 -24.32
CA HIS A 433 18.72 13.09 -25.49
C HIS A 433 17.37 12.37 -25.25
N GLU A 434 17.17 11.84 -24.04
CA GLU A 434 15.91 11.20 -23.66
C GLU A 434 14.71 12.18 -23.69
N ALA A 435 14.91 13.42 -23.27
CA ALA A 435 13.85 14.41 -23.31
C ALA A 435 13.58 14.95 -24.72
N ALA A 436 14.60 14.99 -25.58
CA ALA A 436 14.41 15.28 -27.00
C ALA A 436 13.54 14.20 -27.67
N LEU A 437 13.76 12.91 -27.36
CA LEU A 437 12.92 11.81 -27.84
C LEU A 437 11.48 11.92 -27.31
N VAL A 438 11.30 12.22 -26.02
CA VAL A 438 9.96 12.40 -25.42
C VAL A 438 9.23 13.60 -26.02
N ALA A 439 9.93 14.70 -26.28
CA ALA A 439 9.37 15.89 -26.92
C ALA A 439 9.03 15.65 -28.40
N ALA A 440 9.81 14.82 -29.11
CA ALA A 440 9.54 14.38 -30.48
C ALA A 440 8.41 13.33 -30.56
N GLY A 441 7.99 12.75 -29.43
CA GLY A 441 7.04 11.64 -29.39
C GLY A 441 7.63 10.31 -29.90
N GLU A 442 8.95 10.23 -30.04
CA GLU A 442 9.70 9.07 -30.51
C GLU A 442 10.18 8.19 -29.35
N ASP A 443 9.74 8.47 -28.12
CA ASP A 443 10.14 7.69 -26.96
C ASP A 443 9.41 6.33 -26.92
N GLU A 444 10.19 5.23 -26.87
CA GLU A 444 9.64 3.87 -26.87
C GLU A 444 8.66 3.60 -25.71
N ALA A 445 8.83 4.30 -24.59
CA ALA A 445 7.94 4.20 -23.43
C ALA A 445 6.55 4.80 -23.73
N GLY A 446 6.50 5.97 -24.36
CA GLY A 446 5.27 6.61 -24.84
C GLY A 446 4.53 5.78 -25.88
N ALA A 447 5.24 5.24 -26.86
CA ALA A 447 4.66 4.47 -27.97
C ALA A 447 3.93 3.19 -27.51
N GLU A 448 4.39 2.54 -26.44
CA GLU A 448 3.74 1.34 -25.87
C GLU A 448 2.80 1.65 -24.67
N GLY A 449 2.49 2.93 -24.43
CA GLY A 449 1.61 3.32 -23.31
C GLY A 449 2.23 3.15 -21.92
N ALA A 450 3.54 2.97 -21.82
CA ALA A 450 4.26 2.82 -20.55
C ALA A 450 4.35 4.13 -19.74
N ASP A 451 3.95 5.27 -20.29
CA ASP A 451 3.74 6.53 -19.56
C ASP A 451 2.30 6.69 -19.03
N GLN A 452 1.37 5.77 -19.35
CA GLN A 452 0.02 5.84 -18.79
C GLN A 452 0.08 5.57 -17.28
N ALA A 453 -0.45 6.51 -16.49
CA ALA A 453 -0.42 6.42 -15.04
C ALA A 453 -0.97 5.09 -14.50
N GLY A 454 -2.02 4.53 -15.12
CA GLY A 454 -2.59 3.24 -14.75
C GLY A 454 -1.64 2.05 -14.96
N VAL A 455 -0.91 2.02 -16.08
CA VAL A 455 0.07 0.96 -16.39
C VAL A 455 1.25 1.05 -15.42
N VAL A 456 1.78 2.26 -15.21
CA VAL A 456 2.88 2.52 -14.27
C VAL A 456 2.51 2.11 -12.85
N LEU A 457 1.32 2.49 -12.37
CA LEU A 457 0.81 2.11 -11.05
C LEU A 457 0.59 0.59 -10.94
N GLY A 458 0.14 -0.06 -12.02
CA GLY A 458 0.02 -1.52 -12.09
C GLY A 458 1.37 -2.21 -11.94
N ILE A 459 2.39 -1.74 -12.66
CA ILE A 459 3.76 -2.30 -12.56
C ILE A 459 4.35 -2.06 -11.16
N HIS A 460 4.12 -0.88 -10.58
CA HIS A 460 4.53 -0.59 -9.21
C HIS A 460 3.88 -1.56 -8.20
N ASN A 461 2.57 -1.84 -8.34
CA ASN A 461 1.89 -2.82 -7.47
C ASN A 461 2.47 -4.24 -7.64
N VAL A 462 2.84 -4.63 -8.87
CA VAL A 462 3.55 -5.91 -9.11
C VAL A 462 4.90 -5.93 -8.40
N ALA A 463 5.65 -4.83 -8.44
CA ALA A 463 6.93 -4.69 -7.74
C ALA A 463 6.79 -4.74 -6.20
N ILE A 464 5.62 -4.41 -5.67
CA ILE A 464 5.27 -4.55 -4.25
C ILE A 464 4.86 -5.98 -3.88
N ALA A 465 4.09 -6.63 -4.76
CA ALA A 465 3.45 -7.91 -4.47
C ALA A 465 4.33 -9.12 -4.79
N ALA A 466 5.07 -9.12 -5.89
CA ALA A 466 5.97 -10.23 -6.27
C ALA A 466 7.03 -10.60 -5.21
N PRO A 467 7.71 -9.66 -4.53
CA PRO A 467 8.74 -9.98 -3.53
C PRO A 467 8.18 -10.66 -2.27
N GLN A 468 6.88 -10.55 -2.01
CA GLN A 468 6.25 -11.18 -0.85
C GLN A 468 6.32 -12.71 -0.92
N VAL A 469 6.31 -13.29 -2.13
CA VAL A 469 6.52 -14.74 -2.34
C VAL A 469 7.92 -15.14 -1.87
N ILE A 470 8.94 -14.35 -2.23
CA ILE A 470 10.33 -14.57 -1.80
C ILE A 470 10.43 -14.45 -0.28
N ALA A 471 9.84 -13.41 0.30
CA ALA A 471 9.81 -13.21 1.75
C ALA A 471 9.14 -14.40 2.47
N THR A 472 8.05 -14.94 1.92
CA THR A 472 7.35 -16.10 2.47
C THR A 472 8.20 -17.37 2.41
N LEU A 473 8.83 -17.64 1.26
CA LEU A 473 9.70 -18.81 1.07
C LEU A 473 10.91 -18.77 2.01
N VAL A 474 11.56 -17.62 2.13
CA VAL A 474 12.70 -17.45 3.04
C VAL A 474 12.27 -17.55 4.50
N SER A 475 11.14 -16.92 4.88
CA SER A 475 10.61 -17.03 6.24
C SER A 475 10.30 -18.48 6.60
N SER A 476 9.68 -19.23 5.69
CA SER A 476 9.41 -20.67 5.87
C SER A 476 10.69 -21.49 6.06
N ALA A 477 11.74 -21.21 5.28
CA ALA A 477 13.04 -21.86 5.43
C ALA A 477 13.68 -21.55 6.80
N ILE A 478 13.64 -20.29 7.25
CA ILE A 478 14.16 -19.87 8.55
C ILE A 478 13.38 -20.56 9.69
N PHE A 479 12.05 -20.56 9.63
CA PHE A 479 11.23 -21.23 10.64
C PHE A 479 11.50 -22.73 10.69
N ARG A 480 11.68 -23.38 9.54
CA ARG A 480 12.02 -24.82 9.50
C ARG A 480 13.31 -25.15 10.25
N VAL A 481 14.28 -24.23 10.28
CA VAL A 481 15.59 -24.44 10.92
C VAL A 481 15.59 -24.00 12.38
N LEU A 482 14.90 -22.90 12.71
CA LEU A 482 15.05 -22.22 14.01
C LEU A 482 13.83 -22.29 14.93
N GLN A 483 12.64 -22.59 14.41
CA GLN A 483 11.42 -22.57 15.20
C GLN A 483 11.44 -23.69 16.26
N LYS A 484 11.13 -23.33 17.50
CA LYS A 484 11.02 -24.29 18.60
C LYS A 484 9.58 -24.77 18.79
N PRO A 485 9.37 -25.88 19.52
CA PRO A 485 8.04 -26.30 19.93
C PRO A 485 7.30 -25.19 20.70
N ARG A 486 5.98 -25.13 20.54
CA ARG A 486 5.14 -24.15 21.23
C ARG A 486 5.22 -24.39 22.75
N GLY A 487 5.56 -23.35 23.51
CA GLY A 487 5.78 -23.45 24.96
C GLY A 487 7.22 -23.72 25.38
N ALA A 488 8.14 -23.96 24.42
CA ALA A 488 9.56 -24.07 24.73
C ALA A 488 10.21 -22.68 24.86
N PRO A 489 11.06 -22.45 25.87
CA PRO A 489 11.77 -21.18 26.02
C PRO A 489 12.84 -20.98 24.94
N GLY A 490 13.09 -19.73 24.61
CA GLY A 490 14.18 -19.26 23.76
C GLY A 490 13.91 -19.41 22.26
N ASP A 491 12.65 -19.38 21.83
CA ASP A 491 12.33 -19.28 20.39
C ASP A 491 12.66 -17.85 19.92
N ASN A 492 13.64 -17.75 19.03
CA ASN A 492 14.05 -16.49 18.41
C ASN A 492 13.88 -16.51 16.88
N SER A 493 13.10 -17.47 16.37
CA SER A 493 12.94 -17.69 14.93
C SER A 493 12.32 -16.49 14.23
N VAL A 494 11.31 -15.84 14.83
CA VAL A 494 10.71 -14.63 14.27
C VAL A 494 11.71 -13.48 14.23
N ALA A 495 12.53 -13.30 15.27
CA ALA A 495 13.54 -12.25 15.29
C ALA A 495 14.56 -12.40 14.15
N TRP A 496 14.95 -13.63 13.81
CA TRP A 496 15.82 -13.89 12.66
C TRP A 496 15.16 -13.56 11.33
N VAL A 497 13.88 -13.89 11.17
CA VAL A 497 13.09 -13.53 9.99
C VAL A 497 13.03 -12.00 9.82
N LEU A 498 12.80 -11.25 10.91
CA LEU A 498 12.79 -9.78 10.89
C LEU A 498 14.15 -9.21 10.47
N ARG A 499 15.26 -9.77 10.96
CA ARG A 499 16.63 -9.34 10.61
C ARG A 499 16.98 -9.60 9.16
N PHE A 500 16.56 -10.74 8.59
CA PHE A 500 16.67 -10.98 7.15
C PHE A 500 15.99 -9.85 6.38
N GLY A 501 14.80 -9.43 6.82
CA GLY A 501 14.13 -8.26 6.26
C GLY A 501 14.93 -6.96 6.40
N GLY A 502 15.64 -6.78 7.51
CA GLY A 502 16.60 -5.69 7.70
C GLY A 502 17.75 -5.69 6.68
N CYS A 503 18.30 -6.85 6.32
CA CYS A 503 19.31 -6.96 5.26
C CYS A 503 18.76 -6.50 3.90
N CYS A 504 17.54 -6.93 3.55
CA CYS A 504 16.88 -6.50 2.32
C CYS A 504 16.63 -4.99 2.30
N ALA A 505 16.33 -4.39 3.45
CA ALA A 505 16.16 -2.95 3.56
C ALA A 505 17.48 -2.17 3.37
N VAL A 506 18.63 -2.72 3.74
CA VAL A 506 19.94 -2.12 3.41
C VAL A 506 20.17 -2.13 1.91
N VAL A 507 19.82 -3.22 1.22
CA VAL A 507 19.88 -3.29 -0.25
C VAL A 507 18.95 -2.26 -0.88
N ALA A 508 17.72 -2.12 -0.36
CA ALA A 508 16.77 -1.10 -0.80
C ALA A 508 17.34 0.31 -0.61
N ALA A 509 17.95 0.61 0.55
CA ALA A 509 18.60 1.88 0.81
C ALA A 509 19.71 2.17 -0.22
N TRP A 510 20.58 1.20 -0.50
CA TRP A 510 21.62 1.34 -1.51
C TRP A 510 21.03 1.60 -2.92
N LEU A 511 19.95 0.93 -3.28
CA LEU A 511 19.25 1.18 -4.54
C LEU A 511 18.61 2.58 -4.58
N THR A 512 18.15 3.12 -3.45
CA THR A 512 17.59 4.49 -3.36
C THR A 512 18.61 5.55 -3.78
N LEU A 513 19.92 5.29 -3.58
CA LEU A 513 20.99 6.18 -4.03
C LEU A 513 21.04 6.35 -5.56
N ARG A 514 20.46 5.42 -6.32
CA ARG A 514 20.42 5.46 -7.78
C ARG A 514 19.28 6.32 -8.33
N VAL A 515 18.25 6.59 -7.53
CA VAL A 515 17.12 7.45 -7.91
C VAL A 515 17.65 8.89 -8.00
N LYS A 516 17.41 9.62 -9.10
CA LYS A 516 17.90 11.00 -9.23
C LYS A 516 16.79 12.00 -8.90
N GLU A 517 17.17 13.15 -8.31
CA GLU A 517 16.26 14.27 -8.09
C GLU A 517 16.42 15.37 -9.14
N GLU A 518 15.39 16.18 -9.34
CA GLU A 518 15.35 17.24 -10.36
C GLU A 518 16.45 18.29 -10.18
N LYS A 519 16.78 18.63 -8.93
CA LYS A 519 17.85 19.58 -8.61
C LYS A 519 19.23 19.08 -9.07
N GLU A 520 19.50 17.79 -8.92
CA GLU A 520 20.74 17.15 -9.40
C GLU A 520 20.77 17.08 -10.93
N MET A 521 19.61 16.89 -11.59
CA MET A 521 19.53 16.90 -13.05
C MET A 521 19.80 18.30 -13.65
N LEU A 522 19.32 19.36 -13.01
CA LEU A 522 19.60 20.74 -13.43
C LEU A 522 21.08 21.11 -13.19
N GLU A 523 21.65 20.72 -12.04
CA GLU A 523 23.07 20.90 -11.76
C GLU A 523 23.99 20.08 -12.70
N ASP A 524 23.56 18.88 -13.10
CA ASP A 524 24.28 18.05 -14.08
C ASP A 524 24.20 18.66 -15.49
N VAL A 525 23.04 19.17 -15.90
CA VAL A 525 22.89 19.90 -17.17
C VAL A 525 23.74 21.17 -17.17
N GLU A 526 23.76 21.93 -16.07
CA GLU A 526 24.64 23.10 -15.92
C GLU A 526 26.12 22.74 -15.87
N ARG A 527 26.48 21.58 -15.33
CA ARG A 527 27.87 21.09 -15.35
C ARG A 527 28.30 20.71 -16.76
N VAL A 528 27.47 19.97 -17.50
CA VAL A 528 27.74 19.61 -18.90
C VAL A 528 27.81 20.88 -19.75
N ALA A 529 26.85 21.79 -19.62
CA ALA A 529 26.87 23.08 -20.32
C ALA A 529 28.04 24.02 -19.91
N ARG A 530 28.68 23.78 -18.77
CA ARG A 530 29.93 24.45 -18.35
C ARG A 530 31.17 23.77 -18.89
N VAL A 531 31.12 22.46 -19.16
CA VAL A 531 32.22 21.72 -19.79
C VAL A 531 32.26 22.03 -21.29
N ASP A 532 31.11 22.04 -21.96
CA ASP A 532 31.03 22.40 -23.39
C ASP A 532 31.50 23.85 -23.62
N ARG A 533 31.09 24.79 -22.77
CA ARG A 533 31.57 26.19 -22.81
C ARG A 533 33.05 26.41 -22.46
N ARG A 534 33.77 25.36 -22.06
CA ARG A 534 35.23 25.41 -21.83
C ARG A 534 36.02 24.74 -22.96
N LEU A 535 35.33 24.04 -23.86
CA LEU A 535 35.91 23.37 -25.03
C LEU A 535 35.76 24.22 -26.31
N ASP A 536 34.81 25.16 -26.32
CA ASP A 536 34.76 26.33 -27.21
C ASP A 536 35.60 27.49 -26.66
#